data_AF-A0A2G0Q1R1-F1
#
_entry.id   AF-A0A2G0Q1R1-F1
#
_cell.length_a   1.000
_cell.length_b   1.000
_cell.length_c   1.000
_cell.angle_alpha   90.00
_cell.angle_beta   90.00
_cell.angle_gamma   90.00
#
_symmetry.space_group_name_H-M   'P 1'
#
loop_
_entity.id
_entity.type
_entity.pdbx_description
1 polymer ?
#
loop_
_entity_poly.entity_id
_entity_poly.type
_entity_poly.pdbx_seq_one_letter_code
_entity_poly.pdbx_strand_id
1 'polypeptide(L)'
;MKLEKQLFQDRVNRGIYKRTENNTYTTQDKYHFNFQAIPDEKEDYTIYHNKKPIEVLSSTKTGKPLTADYDLFLIAPKLSLYGNADIIKNPEVTYENYIQQRSHYREKNAKNLLNKEEFNSKEDPNLGNISNRIEKIIEGINQKIALNKPNLVHHSADSGNPTSNIYDNFPALFLLPEKIEEFEIIFVIKNYEEFCYFVQQAKNAHYYVPINPLWPNKLRKLRSDSFTLSKQFFEKQYKKNL
;
A
#
# COMPACT_ATOMS: atom_id res chain seq x y z
N MET A 1 10.38 -24.85 11.03
CA MET A 1 10.09 -24.35 9.67
C MET A 1 10.63 -25.38 8.70
N LYS A 2 9.79 -25.81 7.74
CA LYS A 2 10.24 -26.58 6.59
C LYS A 2 10.35 -25.64 5.39
N LEU A 3 11.46 -25.70 4.66
CA LEU A 3 11.68 -24.95 3.44
C LEU A 3 11.73 -25.93 2.27
N GLU A 4 10.94 -25.67 1.24
CA GLU A 4 10.95 -26.48 0.02
C GLU A 4 12.35 -26.52 -0.60
N LYS A 5 12.76 -27.70 -1.08
CA LYS A 5 14.08 -27.90 -1.71
C LYS A 5 14.40 -26.82 -2.74
N GLN A 6 13.46 -26.53 -3.64
CA GLN A 6 13.65 -25.58 -4.74
C GLN A 6 13.91 -24.16 -4.23
N LEU A 7 13.15 -23.71 -3.23
CA LEU A 7 13.33 -22.38 -2.62
C LEU A 7 14.65 -22.29 -1.86
N PHE A 8 15.05 -23.35 -1.15
CA PHE A 8 16.34 -23.40 -0.48
C PHE A 8 17.50 -23.26 -1.47
N GLN A 9 17.46 -24.06 -2.54
CA GLN A 9 18.51 -24.05 -3.56
C GLN A 9 18.55 -22.74 -4.34
N ASP A 10 17.41 -22.10 -4.62
CA ASP A 10 17.38 -20.75 -5.21
C ASP A 10 18.11 -19.74 -4.31
N ARG A 11 17.89 -19.77 -2.99
CA ARG A 11 18.59 -18.88 -2.05
C ARG A 11 20.10 -19.15 -1.98
N VAL A 12 20.53 -20.41 -2.09
CA VAL A 12 21.96 -20.77 -2.18
C VAL A 12 22.55 -20.25 -3.50
N ASN A 13 21.88 -20.51 -4.62
CA ASN A 13 22.35 -20.12 -5.96
C ASN A 13 22.44 -18.61 -6.14
N ARG A 14 21.52 -17.85 -5.53
CA ARG A 14 21.55 -16.37 -5.50
C ARG A 14 22.58 -15.80 -4.52
N GLY A 15 23.31 -16.65 -3.80
CA GLY A 15 24.28 -16.23 -2.79
C GLY A 15 23.64 -15.61 -1.54
N ILE A 16 22.33 -15.75 -1.35
CA ILE A 16 21.65 -15.30 -0.12
C ILE A 16 22.11 -16.19 1.05
N TYR A 17 22.26 -17.49 0.80
CA TYR A 17 22.78 -18.48 1.74
C TYR A 17 24.15 -18.98 1.29
N LYS A 18 25.16 -18.74 2.12
CA LYS A 18 26.50 -19.30 1.89
C LYS A 18 26.69 -20.53 2.75
N ARG A 19 26.96 -21.67 2.13
CA ARG A 19 27.32 -22.90 2.86
C ARG A 19 28.70 -22.72 3.48
N THR A 20 28.82 -23.11 4.75
CA THR A 20 30.09 -23.20 5.46
C THR A 20 30.46 -24.67 5.60
N GLU A 21 30.18 -25.28 6.75
CA GLU A 21 30.54 -26.68 7.06
C GLU A 21 29.35 -27.43 7.67
N ASN A 22 29.30 -28.76 7.52
CA ASN A 22 28.33 -29.63 8.22
C ASN A 22 26.86 -29.18 8.09
N ASN A 23 26.43 -28.85 6.87
CA ASN A 23 25.09 -28.33 6.57
C ASN A 23 24.73 -27.04 7.32
N THR A 24 25.76 -26.29 7.74
CA THR A 24 25.63 -24.94 8.26
C THR A 24 25.72 -23.95 7.11
N TYR A 25 24.90 -22.91 7.21
CA TYR A 25 24.78 -21.85 6.25
C TYR A 25 24.76 -20.51 6.99
N THR A 26 25.22 -19.47 6.30
CA THR A 26 25.23 -18.10 6.80
C THR A 26 24.46 -17.20 5.83
N THR A 27 23.53 -16.39 6.33
CA THR A 27 22.90 -15.35 5.50
C THR A 27 23.94 -14.32 5.08
N GLN A 28 23.90 -13.85 3.84
CA GLN A 28 24.79 -12.81 3.33
C GLN A 28 24.17 -11.40 3.41
N ASP A 29 23.16 -11.24 4.26
CA ASP A 29 22.56 -9.94 4.58
C ASP A 29 23.30 -9.26 5.73
N LYS A 30 22.86 -8.06 6.11
CA LYS A 30 23.47 -7.28 7.20
C LYS A 30 23.51 -8.01 8.55
N TYR A 31 22.74 -9.08 8.72
CA TYR A 31 22.60 -9.80 9.98
C TYR A 31 23.57 -10.98 10.13
N HIS A 32 24.13 -11.51 9.04
CA HIS A 32 25.09 -12.64 9.04
C HIS A 32 24.65 -13.80 9.96
N PHE A 33 23.42 -14.25 9.78
CA PHE A 33 22.80 -15.25 10.65
C PHE A 33 23.25 -16.67 10.29
N ASN A 34 23.78 -17.39 11.28
CA ASN A 34 24.20 -18.79 11.14
C ASN A 34 23.09 -19.76 11.51
N PHE A 35 22.82 -20.71 10.63
CA PHE A 35 21.78 -21.73 10.79
C PHE A 35 22.20 -23.06 10.17
N GLN A 36 21.57 -24.15 10.62
CA GLN A 36 21.72 -25.47 10.01
C GLN A 36 20.47 -25.80 9.19
N ALA A 37 20.67 -26.38 8.00
CA ALA A 37 19.58 -26.84 7.15
C ALA A 37 19.72 -28.34 6.92
N ILE A 38 18.82 -29.13 7.52
CA ILE A 38 18.86 -30.59 7.45
C ILE A 38 17.73 -31.06 6.52
N PRO A 39 18.03 -31.73 5.39
CA PRO A 39 17.00 -32.26 4.51
C PRO A 39 16.27 -33.42 5.17
N ASP A 40 14.97 -33.52 4.94
CA ASP A 40 14.16 -34.69 5.29
C ASP A 40 14.11 -35.72 4.14
N GLU A 41 13.31 -36.78 4.28
CA GLU A 41 13.16 -37.85 3.28
C GLU A 41 12.63 -37.36 1.93
N LYS A 42 11.95 -36.21 1.90
CA LYS A 42 11.45 -35.56 0.68
C LYS A 42 12.40 -34.47 0.18
N GLU A 43 13.59 -34.37 0.79
CA GLU A 43 14.61 -33.35 0.57
C GLU A 43 14.16 -31.92 0.89
N ASP A 44 13.08 -31.75 1.65
CA ASP A 44 12.70 -30.47 2.23
C ASP A 44 13.57 -30.19 3.46
N TYR A 45 13.94 -28.93 3.67
CA TYR A 45 14.90 -28.57 4.72
C TYR A 45 14.21 -28.14 6.00
N THR A 46 14.53 -28.80 7.11
CA THR A 46 14.24 -28.27 8.45
C THR A 46 15.37 -27.34 8.87
N ILE A 47 15.03 -26.11 9.22
CA ILE A 47 15.99 -25.09 9.63
C ILE A 47 16.13 -25.05 11.15
N TYR A 48 17.39 -25.09 11.61
CA TYR A 48 17.76 -25.08 13.03
C TYR A 48 18.65 -23.88 13.35
N HIS A 49 18.48 -23.35 14.56
CA HIS A 49 19.42 -22.43 15.19
C HIS A 49 19.70 -22.93 16.60
N ASN A 50 20.98 -23.00 16.99
CA ASN A 50 21.41 -23.55 18.28
C ASN A 50 20.80 -24.92 18.59
N LYS A 51 20.79 -25.82 17.59
CA LYS A 51 20.22 -27.19 17.65
C LYS A 51 18.71 -27.25 17.94
N LYS A 52 17.98 -26.13 17.90
CA LYS A 52 16.53 -26.08 18.02
C LYS A 52 15.90 -25.71 16.67
N PRO A 53 14.78 -26.34 16.30
CA PRO A 53 14.08 -25.98 15.07
C PRO A 53 13.55 -24.55 15.20
N ILE A 54 13.71 -23.75 14.14
CA ILE A 54 13.13 -22.40 14.09
C ILE A 54 11.63 -22.52 13.86
N GLU A 55 10.83 -21.91 14.74
CA GLU A 55 9.38 -21.82 14.60
C GLU A 55 9.00 -20.53 13.87
N VAL A 56 7.91 -20.58 13.11
CA VAL A 56 7.40 -19.45 12.31
C VAL A 56 5.90 -19.33 12.50
N LEU A 57 5.39 -18.11 12.38
CA LEU A 57 3.96 -17.85 12.40
C LEU A 57 3.27 -18.61 11.26
N SER A 58 2.10 -19.17 11.55
CA SER A 58 1.32 -19.93 10.58
C SER A 58 -0.15 -19.55 10.65
N SER A 59 -0.85 -19.75 9.54
CA SER A 59 -2.30 -19.62 9.49
C SER A 59 -2.94 -20.71 10.34
N THR A 60 -3.77 -20.34 11.31
CA THR A 60 -4.55 -21.30 12.11
C THR A 60 -5.53 -22.13 11.28
N LYS A 61 -5.91 -21.63 10.08
CA LYS A 61 -6.83 -22.31 9.17
C LYS A 61 -6.14 -23.37 8.31
N THR A 62 -4.90 -23.12 7.87
CA THR A 62 -4.22 -23.99 6.90
C THR A 62 -2.98 -24.69 7.45
N GLY A 63 -2.48 -24.26 8.62
CA GLY A 63 -1.19 -24.68 9.17
C GLY A 63 0.02 -24.23 8.35
N LYS A 64 -0.19 -23.48 7.26
CA LYS A 64 0.89 -23.01 6.38
C LYS A 64 1.59 -21.79 6.99
N PRO A 65 2.93 -21.69 6.83
CA PRO A 65 3.68 -20.52 7.28
C PRO A 65 3.17 -19.26 6.59
N LEU A 66 3.16 -18.15 7.33
CA LEU A 66 2.81 -16.84 6.80
C LEU A 66 4.02 -16.22 6.09
N THR A 67 3.75 -15.45 5.05
CA THR A 67 4.71 -14.58 4.38
C THR A 67 4.07 -13.21 4.17
N ALA A 68 4.86 -12.22 3.76
CA ALA A 68 4.35 -10.88 3.51
C ALA A 68 3.29 -10.90 2.42
N ASP A 69 2.26 -10.10 2.61
CA ASP A 69 1.27 -9.75 1.61
C ASP A 69 1.71 -8.54 0.77
N TYR A 70 0.86 -8.14 -0.16
CA TYR A 70 1.02 -6.99 -1.04
C TYR A 70 0.19 -5.82 -0.52
N ASP A 71 0.88 -4.86 0.06
CA ASP A 71 0.30 -3.60 0.47
C ASP A 71 0.04 -2.72 -0.76
N LEU A 72 -1.22 -2.32 -0.95
CA LEU A 72 -1.55 -1.37 -2.01
C LEU A 72 -1.19 0.04 -1.56
N PHE A 73 -0.31 0.72 -2.30
CA PHE A 73 0.01 2.12 -1.98
C PHE A 73 -1.19 3.05 -2.26
N LEU A 74 -1.72 3.00 -3.49
CA LEU A 74 -2.91 3.73 -3.92
C LEU A 74 -3.54 3.12 -5.18
N ILE A 75 -4.80 3.48 -5.44
CA ILE A 75 -5.48 3.23 -6.72
C ILE A 75 -5.97 4.57 -7.26
N ALA A 76 -5.45 5.00 -8.41
CA ALA A 76 -5.82 6.26 -9.06
C ALA A 76 -6.63 6.00 -10.34
N PRO A 77 -7.96 6.18 -10.36
CA PRO A 77 -8.73 6.08 -11.60
C PRO A 77 -8.47 7.29 -12.51
N LYS A 78 -8.73 7.13 -13.82
CA LYS A 78 -8.94 8.29 -14.71
C LYS A 78 -10.09 9.13 -14.14
N LEU A 79 -9.98 10.44 -14.19
CA LEU A 79 -10.96 11.38 -13.65
C LEU A 79 -12.35 11.20 -14.30
N SER A 80 -12.39 10.80 -15.57
CA SER A 80 -13.65 10.46 -16.26
C SER A 80 -14.37 9.22 -15.71
N LEU A 81 -13.65 8.36 -14.97
CA LEU A 81 -14.18 7.15 -14.34
C LEU A 81 -14.37 7.33 -12.83
N TYR A 82 -13.89 8.43 -12.26
CA TYR A 82 -14.06 8.74 -10.84
C TYR A 82 -15.54 8.94 -10.53
N GLY A 83 -16.01 8.32 -9.45
CA GLY A 83 -17.39 8.48 -9.00
C GLY A 83 -17.66 7.78 -7.68
N ASN A 84 -18.91 7.36 -7.49
CA ASN A 84 -19.36 6.75 -6.22
C ASN A 84 -18.55 5.52 -5.79
N ALA A 85 -17.96 4.79 -6.74
CA ALA A 85 -17.12 3.62 -6.45
C ALA A 85 -15.77 3.98 -5.80
N ASP A 86 -15.35 5.25 -5.86
CA ASP A 86 -14.07 5.74 -5.39
C ASP A 86 -14.14 6.41 -4.01
N ILE A 87 -15.35 6.56 -3.47
CA ILE A 87 -15.60 7.23 -2.20
C ILE A 87 -15.35 6.25 -1.05
N ILE A 88 -14.32 6.52 -0.25
CA ILE A 88 -14.08 5.83 1.03
C ILE A 88 -15.03 6.33 2.11
N LYS A 89 -15.32 5.50 3.11
CA LYS A 89 -16.30 5.82 4.17
C LYS A 89 -15.83 6.94 5.08
N ASN A 90 -14.53 6.98 5.38
CA ASN A 90 -13.88 7.98 6.22
C ASN A 90 -12.85 8.78 5.41
N PRO A 91 -13.26 9.81 4.62
CA PRO A 91 -12.33 10.60 3.81
C PRO A 91 -11.32 11.41 4.63
N GLU A 92 -11.64 11.70 5.89
CA GLU A 92 -10.73 12.37 6.81
C GLU A 92 -9.67 11.43 7.40
N VAL A 93 -9.82 10.12 7.16
CA VAL A 93 -8.95 9.00 7.55
C VAL A 93 -8.83 8.80 9.07
N THR A 94 -8.81 9.87 9.86
CA THR A 94 -8.80 9.80 11.34
C THR A 94 -9.94 10.60 11.94
N TYR A 95 -10.37 10.20 13.13
CA TYR A 95 -11.37 10.92 13.91
C TYR A 95 -10.90 12.34 14.26
N GLU A 96 -9.61 12.52 14.53
CA GLU A 96 -9.00 13.80 14.87
C GLU A 96 -9.11 14.79 13.69
N ASN A 97 -8.81 14.34 12.47
CA ASN A 97 -9.03 15.14 11.25
C ASN A 97 -10.52 15.41 11.00
N TYR A 98 -11.39 14.42 11.24
CA TYR A 98 -12.84 14.55 11.13
C TYR A 98 -13.37 15.68 12.02
N ILE A 99 -12.91 15.75 13.27
CA ILE A 99 -13.26 16.81 14.22
C ILE A 99 -12.63 18.14 13.82
N GLN A 100 -11.36 18.17 13.41
CA GLN A 100 -10.67 19.40 13.02
C GLN A 100 -11.33 20.09 11.83
N GLN A 101 -11.76 19.33 10.82
CA GLN A 101 -12.42 19.91 9.64
C GLN A 101 -13.83 20.42 9.95
N ARG A 102 -14.54 19.77 10.88
CA ARG A 102 -15.90 20.17 11.28
C ARG A 102 -15.91 21.23 12.39
N SER A 103 -14.78 21.46 13.05
CA SER A 103 -14.67 22.45 14.13
C SER A 103 -14.96 23.88 13.64
N HIS A 104 -14.69 24.17 12.37
CA HIS A 104 -14.95 25.46 11.75
C HIS A 104 -16.45 25.73 11.50
N TYR A 105 -17.29 24.70 11.53
CA TYR A 105 -18.74 24.79 11.34
C TYR A 105 -19.53 24.74 12.66
N ARG A 106 -18.83 24.85 13.81
CA ARG A 106 -19.33 24.49 15.15
C ARG A 106 -20.52 25.30 15.65
N GLU A 107 -20.80 26.49 15.14
CA GLU A 107 -21.87 27.32 15.70
C GLU A 107 -23.30 26.84 15.37
N LYS A 108 -23.50 26.00 14.34
CA LYS A 108 -24.86 25.53 13.95
C LYS A 108 -25.13 24.03 14.00
N ASN A 109 -24.11 23.16 13.98
CA ASN A 109 -24.30 21.71 13.75
C ASN A 109 -23.65 20.76 14.76
N ALA A 110 -23.23 21.24 15.94
CA ALA A 110 -22.51 20.44 16.94
C ALA A 110 -23.25 19.17 17.42
N LYS A 111 -24.56 19.08 17.22
CA LYS A 111 -25.38 17.92 17.66
C LYS A 111 -25.27 16.67 16.79
N ASN A 112 -24.70 16.76 15.59
CA ASN A 112 -24.64 15.65 14.63
C ASN A 112 -23.22 15.09 14.41
N LEU A 113 -22.28 15.40 15.30
CA LEU A 113 -20.94 14.84 15.21
C LEU A 113 -20.93 13.41 15.74
N LEU A 114 -20.43 12.50 14.92
CA LEU A 114 -20.09 11.15 15.36
C LEU A 114 -19.08 11.22 16.50
N ASN A 115 -19.18 10.28 17.44
CA ASN A 115 -18.10 9.96 18.36
C ASN A 115 -17.03 9.09 17.67
N LYS A 116 -15.94 8.77 18.37
CA LYS A 116 -14.81 8.01 17.79
C LYS A 116 -15.19 6.58 17.40
N GLU A 117 -16.05 5.92 18.19
CA GLU A 117 -16.51 4.56 17.90
C GLU A 117 -17.43 4.54 16.67
N GLU A 118 -18.36 5.49 16.57
CA GLU A 118 -19.25 5.67 15.41
C GLU A 118 -18.50 6.07 14.14
N PHE A 119 -17.39 6.80 14.27
CA PHE A 119 -16.52 7.10 13.14
C PHE A 119 -15.80 5.83 12.67
N ASN A 120 -15.19 5.08 13.59
CA ASN A 120 -14.44 3.87 13.27
C ASN A 120 -15.34 2.73 12.76
N SER A 121 -16.58 2.62 13.25
CA SER A 121 -17.51 1.55 12.85
C SER A 121 -17.96 1.60 11.39
N LYS A 122 -17.64 2.69 10.68
CA LYS A 122 -17.86 2.82 9.24
C LYS A 122 -16.87 2.05 8.39
N GLU A 123 -15.71 1.71 8.94
CA GLU A 123 -14.68 0.97 8.22
C GLU A 123 -15.06 -0.51 8.10
N ASP A 124 -14.54 -1.17 7.07
CA ASP A 124 -14.68 -2.61 6.98
C ASP A 124 -13.82 -3.28 8.05
N PRO A 125 -14.34 -4.21 8.86
CA PRO A 125 -13.59 -4.82 9.95
C PRO A 125 -12.40 -5.68 9.49
N ASN A 126 -12.36 -6.09 8.22
CA ASN A 126 -11.27 -6.90 7.66
C ASN A 126 -10.40 -6.10 6.69
N LEU A 127 -11.00 -5.20 5.91
CA LEU A 127 -10.34 -4.45 4.84
C LEU A 127 -10.00 -3.01 5.23
N GLY A 128 -10.50 -2.51 6.36
CA GLY A 128 -10.30 -1.14 6.83
C GLY A 128 -11.09 -0.10 6.04
N ASN A 129 -10.56 1.12 5.96
CA ASN A 129 -11.18 2.23 5.24
C ASN A 129 -11.04 2.06 3.71
N ILE A 130 -12.04 1.43 3.10
CA ILE A 130 -12.00 0.99 1.70
C ILE A 130 -13.09 1.63 0.84
N SER A 131 -12.83 1.75 -0.46
CA SER A 131 -13.83 2.08 -1.48
C SER A 131 -14.22 0.85 -2.28
N ASN A 132 -15.42 0.84 -2.84
CA ASN A 132 -15.91 -0.30 -3.64
C ASN A 132 -15.00 -0.63 -4.84
N ARG A 133 -14.27 0.36 -5.40
CA ARG A 133 -13.31 0.11 -6.47
C ARG A 133 -12.09 -0.66 -5.95
N ILE A 134 -11.52 -0.24 -4.83
CA ILE A 134 -10.35 -0.90 -4.24
C ILE A 134 -10.72 -2.33 -3.85
N GLU A 135 -11.89 -2.54 -3.24
CA GLU A 135 -12.40 -3.87 -2.90
C GLU A 135 -12.43 -4.81 -4.12
N LYS A 136 -13.04 -4.37 -5.24
CA LYS A 136 -13.09 -5.15 -6.48
C LYS A 136 -11.72 -5.43 -7.10
N ILE A 137 -10.77 -4.50 -6.95
CA ILE A 137 -9.39 -4.70 -7.43
C ILE A 137 -8.68 -5.74 -6.56
N ILE A 138 -8.84 -5.70 -5.24
CA ILE A 138 -8.32 -6.70 -4.31
C ILE A 138 -8.88 -8.09 -4.66
N GLU A 139 -10.19 -8.19 -4.85
CA GLU A 139 -10.83 -9.43 -5.30
C GLU A 139 -10.23 -9.92 -6.62
N GLY A 140 -10.08 -9.03 -7.61
CA GLY A 140 -9.50 -9.35 -8.91
C GLY A 140 -8.05 -9.83 -8.83
N ILE A 141 -7.23 -9.18 -8.01
CA ILE A 141 -5.83 -9.58 -7.75
C ILE A 141 -5.80 -10.95 -7.10
N ASN A 142 -6.55 -11.15 -6.01
CA ASN A 142 -6.55 -12.41 -5.28
C ASN A 142 -7.07 -13.57 -6.14
N GLN A 143 -8.13 -13.36 -6.93
CA GLN A 143 -8.68 -14.40 -7.81
C GLN A 143 -7.74 -14.73 -8.97
N LYS A 144 -7.18 -13.72 -9.65
CA LYS A 144 -6.41 -13.93 -10.89
C LYS A 144 -4.94 -14.26 -10.66
N ILE A 145 -4.35 -13.79 -9.56
CA ILE A 145 -2.91 -13.97 -9.29
C ILE A 145 -2.68 -15.07 -8.26
N ALA A 146 -3.49 -15.12 -7.19
CA ALA A 146 -3.28 -16.14 -6.15
C ALA A 146 -3.69 -17.54 -6.62
N LEU A 147 -4.59 -17.69 -7.60
CA LEU A 147 -4.94 -18.96 -8.24
C LEU A 147 -5.20 -20.09 -7.22
N ASN A 148 -6.19 -19.90 -6.33
CA ASN A 148 -6.55 -20.80 -5.21
C ASN A 148 -5.53 -20.91 -4.06
N LYS A 149 -4.48 -20.08 -4.05
CA LYS A 149 -3.60 -19.89 -2.88
C LYS A 149 -4.21 -18.88 -1.89
N PRO A 150 -3.64 -18.74 -0.67
CA PRO A 150 -4.04 -17.66 0.23
C PRO A 150 -3.99 -16.30 -0.47
N ASN A 151 -4.87 -15.39 -0.05
CA ASN A 151 -4.92 -14.04 -0.58
C ASN A 151 -3.54 -13.38 -0.55
N LEU A 152 -3.28 -12.53 -1.55
CA LEU A 152 -2.07 -11.75 -1.67
C LEU A 152 -2.25 -10.32 -1.17
N VAL A 153 -3.47 -9.78 -1.19
CA VAL A 153 -3.80 -8.47 -0.64
C VAL A 153 -4.88 -8.66 0.42
N HIS A 154 -4.65 -8.14 1.62
CA HIS A 154 -5.52 -8.36 2.77
C HIS A 154 -6.25 -7.11 3.27
N HIS A 155 -5.87 -5.91 2.83
CA HIS A 155 -6.50 -4.67 3.27
C HIS A 155 -6.54 -3.59 2.19
N SER A 156 -7.23 -2.49 2.49
CA SER A 156 -7.31 -1.29 1.65
C SER A 156 -5.94 -0.66 1.37
N ALA A 157 -5.94 0.35 0.51
CA ALA A 157 -4.73 1.07 0.14
C ALA A 157 -4.29 2.08 1.20
N ASP A 158 -2.98 2.34 1.25
CA ASP A 158 -2.35 3.22 2.21
C ASP A 158 -2.82 4.69 2.13
N SER A 159 -3.31 5.09 0.96
CA SER A 159 -4.01 6.37 0.75
C SER A 159 -5.23 6.59 1.65
N GLY A 160 -5.84 5.54 2.22
CA GLY A 160 -6.96 5.60 3.16
C GLY A 160 -6.64 5.14 4.59
N ASN A 161 -5.39 4.76 4.87
CA ASN A 161 -4.99 4.12 6.12
C ASN A 161 -4.69 5.16 7.24
N PRO A 162 -5.30 5.05 8.43
CA PRO A 162 -5.12 5.98 9.55
C PRO A 162 -3.73 6.00 10.18
N THR A 163 -2.90 4.99 9.91
CA THR A 163 -1.53 4.89 10.41
C THR A 163 -0.49 4.95 9.29
N SER A 164 -0.88 5.33 8.07
CA SER A 164 0.04 5.40 6.94
C SER A 164 1.13 6.46 7.17
N ASN A 165 2.37 6.04 6.92
CA ASN A 165 3.51 6.92 6.74
C ASN A 165 4.00 6.79 5.30
N ILE A 166 3.94 7.88 4.55
CA ILE A 166 4.27 7.87 3.12
C ILE A 166 5.69 7.42 2.83
N TYR A 167 6.65 7.65 3.73
CA TYR A 167 8.05 7.30 3.50
C TYR A 167 8.33 5.80 3.57
N ASP A 168 7.46 5.03 4.24
CA ASP A 168 7.58 3.58 4.37
C ASP A 168 7.14 2.84 3.10
N ASN A 169 6.49 3.54 2.17
CA ASN A 169 6.00 2.97 0.91
C ASN A 169 7.07 2.90 -0.18
N PHE A 170 8.25 3.52 0.00
CA PHE A 170 9.27 3.59 -1.04
C PHE A 170 10.40 2.58 -0.84
N PRO A 171 10.87 1.92 -1.91
CA PRO A 171 10.42 2.06 -3.30
C PRO A 171 9.06 1.41 -3.56
N ALA A 172 8.24 2.03 -4.41
CA ALA A 172 6.89 1.59 -4.76
C ALA A 172 6.80 1.17 -6.23
N LEU A 173 6.23 0.00 -6.50
CA LEU A 173 5.91 -0.47 -7.86
C LEU A 173 4.59 0.16 -8.33
N PHE A 174 4.62 0.77 -9.51
CA PHE A 174 3.43 1.33 -10.17
C PHE A 174 3.14 0.58 -11.47
N LEU A 175 1.85 0.39 -11.73
CA LEU A 175 1.29 -0.23 -12.91
C LEU A 175 0.29 0.76 -13.53
N LEU A 176 0.58 1.25 -14.74
CA LEU A 176 -0.28 2.18 -15.47
C LEU A 176 -1.05 1.45 -16.56
N PRO A 177 -2.27 1.89 -16.90
CA PRO A 177 -2.97 1.36 -18.08
C PRO A 177 -2.36 1.86 -19.40
N GLU A 178 -1.66 3.00 -19.37
CA GLU A 178 -0.98 3.64 -20.48
C GLU A 178 0.19 4.48 -19.95
N LYS A 179 1.17 4.76 -20.82
CA LYS A 179 2.32 5.61 -20.47
C LYS A 179 1.86 7.03 -20.11
N ILE A 180 2.45 7.59 -19.05
CA ILE A 180 2.23 8.99 -18.64
C ILE A 180 3.59 9.69 -18.70
N GLU A 181 3.76 10.61 -19.65
CA GLU A 181 5.03 11.32 -19.87
C GLU A 181 6.22 10.37 -19.99
N GLU A 182 7.24 10.48 -19.14
CA GLU A 182 8.39 9.58 -19.08
C GLU A 182 8.14 8.27 -18.33
N PHE A 183 7.03 8.14 -17.61
CA PHE A 183 6.73 6.97 -16.79
C PHE A 183 6.16 5.83 -17.62
N GLU A 184 6.95 4.77 -17.78
CA GLU A 184 6.56 3.53 -18.45
C GLU A 184 5.38 2.83 -17.77
N ILE A 185 4.77 1.86 -18.46
CA ILE A 185 3.60 1.11 -17.97
C ILE A 185 3.89 0.40 -16.64
N ILE A 186 5.11 -0.11 -16.46
CA ILE A 186 5.58 -0.74 -15.22
C ILE A 186 6.85 -0.02 -14.81
N PHE A 187 6.83 0.62 -13.64
CA PHE A 187 7.98 1.39 -13.16
C PHE A 187 8.02 1.43 -11.64
N VAL A 188 9.17 1.80 -11.09
CA VAL A 188 9.38 1.90 -9.64
C VAL A 188 9.67 3.35 -9.28
N ILE A 189 8.87 3.89 -8.37
CA ILE A 189 9.13 5.19 -7.74
C ILE A 189 10.03 4.96 -6.53
N LYS A 190 11.18 5.63 -6.48
CA LYS A 190 12.24 5.36 -5.51
C LYS A 190 12.09 6.14 -4.22
N ASN A 191 11.44 7.30 -4.26
CA ASN A 191 11.33 8.21 -3.13
C ASN A 191 10.14 9.17 -3.25
N TYR A 192 9.96 9.97 -2.20
CA TYR A 192 8.88 10.93 -2.06
C TYR A 192 8.90 12.05 -3.13
N GLU A 193 10.08 12.51 -3.53
CA GLU A 193 10.25 13.56 -4.53
C GLU A 193 9.78 13.08 -5.91
N GLU A 194 10.22 11.90 -6.32
CA GLU A 194 9.79 11.25 -7.56
C GLU A 194 8.28 10.96 -7.52
N PHE A 195 7.73 10.57 -6.36
CA PHE A 195 6.30 10.43 -6.20
C PHE A 195 5.54 11.75 -6.40
N CYS A 196 5.99 12.84 -5.80
CA CYS A 196 5.37 14.16 -6.00
C CYS A 196 5.36 14.55 -7.48
N TYR A 197 6.46 14.29 -8.17
CA TYR A 197 6.58 14.57 -9.60
C TYR A 197 5.61 13.70 -10.42
N PHE A 198 5.55 12.40 -10.15
CA PHE A 198 4.57 11.50 -10.76
C PHE A 198 3.12 11.96 -10.52
N VAL A 199 2.77 12.33 -9.28
CA VAL A 199 1.40 12.81 -8.95
C VAL A 199 1.05 14.07 -9.73
N GLN A 200 2.01 14.96 -9.99
CA GLN A 200 1.77 16.12 -10.86
C GLN A 200 1.46 15.67 -12.29
N GLN A 201 2.27 14.77 -12.87
CA GLN A 201 2.04 14.28 -14.23
C GLN A 201 0.74 13.50 -14.37
N ALA A 202 0.41 12.64 -13.40
CA ALA A 202 -0.85 11.90 -13.38
C ALA A 202 -2.07 12.85 -13.33
N LYS A 203 -2.01 13.90 -12.51
CA LYS A 203 -3.08 14.93 -12.47
C LYS A 203 -3.20 15.70 -13.78
N ASN A 204 -2.09 16.01 -14.43
CA ASN A 204 -2.06 16.63 -15.76
C ASN A 204 -2.64 15.70 -16.83
N ALA A 205 -2.38 14.41 -16.73
CA ALA A 205 -2.99 13.35 -17.55
C ALA A 205 -4.41 12.97 -17.13
N HIS A 206 -5.10 13.82 -16.36
CA HIS A 206 -6.50 13.64 -15.94
C HIS A 206 -6.76 12.39 -15.09
N TYR A 207 -5.87 12.03 -14.17
CA TYR A 207 -6.14 11.04 -13.13
C TYR A 207 -6.56 11.68 -11.81
N TYR A 208 -7.50 11.04 -11.11
CA TYR A 208 -7.76 11.33 -9.71
C TYR A 208 -6.80 10.52 -8.85
N VAL A 209 -5.84 11.20 -8.22
CA VAL A 209 -4.89 10.56 -7.30
C VAL A 209 -5.39 10.76 -5.85
N PRO A 210 -5.80 9.69 -5.14
CA PRO A 210 -6.19 9.82 -3.73
C PRO A 210 -4.96 10.13 -2.88
N ILE A 211 -5.05 11.20 -2.07
CA ILE A 211 -3.96 11.65 -1.19
C ILE A 211 -4.47 11.56 0.25
N ASN A 212 -3.79 10.76 1.08
CA ASN A 212 -4.11 10.65 2.49
C ASN A 212 -3.95 12.04 3.17
N PRO A 213 -4.93 12.52 3.94
CA PRO A 213 -4.85 13.82 4.61
C PRO A 213 -3.69 13.93 5.62
N LEU A 214 -3.16 12.80 6.11
CA LEU A 214 -2.00 12.74 7.00
C LEU A 214 -0.67 12.97 6.27
N TRP A 215 -0.64 12.81 4.93
CA TRP A 215 0.58 12.99 4.16
C TRP A 215 0.99 14.47 4.03
N PRO A 216 2.27 14.75 3.71
CA PRO A 216 2.81 16.10 3.72
C PRO A 216 2.03 17.08 2.84
N ASN A 217 1.91 18.32 3.31
CA ASN A 217 1.10 19.36 2.68
C ASN A 217 1.48 19.66 1.22
N LYS A 218 2.77 19.50 0.86
CA LYS A 218 3.27 19.65 -0.52
C LYS A 218 2.44 18.79 -1.49
N LEU A 219 2.25 17.51 -1.16
CA LEU A 219 1.51 16.56 -1.98
C LEU A 219 0.00 16.91 -2.04
N ARG A 220 -0.59 17.28 -0.90
CA ARG A 220 -1.99 17.70 -0.80
C ARG A 220 -2.31 18.96 -1.59
N LYS A 221 -1.32 19.82 -1.82
CA LYS A 221 -1.46 21.07 -2.58
C LYS A 221 -1.26 20.92 -4.09
N LEU A 222 -0.75 19.78 -4.57
CA LEU A 222 -0.60 19.57 -6.02
C LEU A 222 -1.95 19.62 -6.73
N ARG A 223 -1.99 20.34 -7.85
CA ARG A 223 -3.17 20.52 -8.72
C ARG A 223 -2.73 20.37 -10.15
N SER A 224 -3.63 19.92 -11.03
CA SER A 224 -3.32 19.92 -12.46
C SER A 224 -3.08 21.34 -12.98
N ASP A 225 -2.33 21.45 -14.05
CA ASP A 225 -2.07 22.72 -14.72
C ASP A 225 -3.37 23.32 -15.25
N SER A 226 -4.26 22.48 -15.77
CA SER A 226 -5.61 22.89 -16.20
C SER A 226 -6.43 23.53 -15.09
N PHE A 227 -6.38 22.99 -13.87
CA PHE A 227 -7.03 23.59 -12.70
C PHE A 227 -6.41 24.94 -12.36
N THR A 228 -5.08 25.00 -12.35
CA THR A 228 -4.34 26.22 -12.00
C THR A 228 -4.62 27.34 -13.00
N LEU A 229 -4.59 27.05 -14.30
CA LEU A 229 -4.92 27.99 -15.36
C LEU A 229 -6.37 28.47 -15.27
N SER A 230 -7.32 27.54 -15.06
CA SER A 230 -8.75 27.88 -14.90
C SER A 230 -8.96 28.80 -13.70
N LYS A 231 -8.38 28.46 -12.55
CA LYS A 231 -8.45 29.29 -11.34
C LYS A 231 -7.92 30.70 -11.59
N GLN A 232 -6.75 30.83 -12.20
CA GLN A 232 -6.15 32.13 -12.54
C GLN A 232 -7.03 32.94 -13.50
N PHE A 233 -7.64 32.29 -14.48
CA PHE A 233 -8.57 32.94 -15.41
C PHE A 233 -9.76 33.55 -14.65
N PHE A 234 -10.43 32.75 -13.81
CA PHE A 234 -11.59 33.23 -13.03
C PHE A 234 -11.21 34.32 -12.02
N GLU A 235 -10.08 34.18 -11.33
CA GLU A 235 -9.60 35.21 -10.40
C GLU A 235 -9.32 36.55 -11.11
N LYS A 236 -8.76 36.51 -12.33
CA LYS A 236 -8.55 37.71 -13.15
C LYS A 236 -9.86 38.34 -13.62
N GLN A 237 -10.85 37.53 -14.00
CA GLN A 237 -12.17 38.04 -14.41
C GLN A 237 -12.91 38.66 -13.23
N TYR A 238 -12.88 38.02 -12.06
CA TYR A 238 -13.56 38.53 -10.86
C TYR A 238 -12.98 39.86 -10.38
N LYS A 239 -11.65 40.02 -10.46
CA LYS A 239 -10.96 41.29 -10.13
C LYS A 239 -11.19 42.43 -11.13
N LYS A 240 -11.63 42.14 -12.35
CA LYS A 240 -11.98 43.16 -13.35
C LYS A 240 -13.41 43.69 -13.20
N ASN A 241 -14.25 42.96 -12.47
CA ASN A 241 -15.67 43.27 -12.29
C ASN A 241 -15.99 43.82 -10.87
N LEU A 242 -14.96 44.20 -10.12
CA LEU A 242 -15.01 44.94 -8.85
C LEU A 242 -14.30 46.28 -9.03
#